data_AF-A0A9W8XAC7-F1
#
_entry.id   AF-A0A9W8XAC7-F1
#
_cell.length_a   1.000
_cell.length_b   1.000
_cell.length_c   1.000
_cell.angle_alpha   90.00
_cell.angle_beta   90.00
_cell.angle_gamma   90.00
#
_symmetry.space_group_name_H-M   'P 1'
#
loop_
_entity.id
_entity.type
_entity.pdbx_description
1 polymer ?
#
loop_
_entity_poly.entity_id
_entity_poly.type
_entity_poly.pdbx_seq_one_letter_code
_entity_poly.pdbx_strand_id
1 'polypeptide(L)'
;MTFQDPTASSTSSPASRLAKRADDPTNITLVIPPPSLNPDGTAAAATLLPFPSAQPLRLFNRGKSDEHYGFYTYFDRSIFLKSIDSSTGRGGNPADTNGGSTRDAATLRCTFTQTRFLVQVWTKSNQALLNPPQNTTEEAFKRPGTFPYPVTFTLDRHGGDVAKKNLFCYKMESDGTIVNKDANKFFQFEDRGFGGNLVNGTQGRPNAKGPIDGGTGGCRCKWQNWVD
;
A
#
# COMPACT_ATOMS: atom_id res chain seq x y z
N MET A 1 -37.48 -47.61 39.29
CA MET A 1 -37.76 -47.99 37.89
C MET A 1 -36.50 -47.75 37.10
N THR A 2 -35.87 -48.84 36.71
CA THR A 2 -34.70 -48.98 35.85
C THR A 2 -35.08 -48.68 34.40
N PHE A 3 -34.19 -48.02 33.66
CA PHE A 3 -34.04 -48.25 32.23
C PHE A 3 -32.55 -48.32 31.89
N GLN A 4 -32.18 -49.40 31.19
CA GLN A 4 -30.85 -49.70 30.67
C GLN A 4 -30.63 -49.02 29.31
N ASP A 5 -29.33 -48.88 29.04
CA ASP A 5 -28.56 -48.33 27.92
C ASP A 5 -28.94 -48.81 26.49
N PRO A 6 -28.43 -48.13 25.45
CA PRO A 6 -27.44 -48.84 24.64
C PRO A 6 -26.19 -48.03 24.29
N THR A 7 -25.07 -48.72 24.45
CA THR A 7 -23.72 -48.44 23.96
C THR A 7 -23.61 -48.09 22.48
N ALA A 8 -22.79 -47.10 22.15
CA ALA A 8 -22.02 -47.03 20.90
C ALA A 8 -20.62 -46.41 21.15
N SER A 9 -19.62 -47.04 20.54
CA SER A 9 -18.18 -46.97 20.80
C SER A 9 -17.44 -45.90 19.97
N SER A 10 -16.21 -45.58 20.42
CA SER A 10 -15.09 -44.91 19.73
C SER A 10 -15.20 -43.37 19.57
N THR A 11 -14.21 -42.53 19.87
CA THR A 11 -12.75 -42.70 19.76
C THR A 11 -12.06 -41.62 20.62
N SER A 12 -11.12 -42.01 21.50
CA SER A 12 -10.26 -41.06 22.22
C SER A 12 -9.20 -40.49 21.25
N SER A 13 -9.45 -39.31 20.71
CA SER A 13 -8.40 -38.52 20.04
C SER A 13 -7.60 -37.75 21.09
N PRO A 14 -6.25 -37.82 21.10
CA PRO A 14 -5.46 -37.06 22.03
C PRO A 14 -5.60 -35.58 21.67
N ALA A 15 -6.06 -34.77 22.63
CA ALA A 15 -6.00 -33.32 22.52
C ALA A 15 -4.52 -32.92 22.36
N SER A 16 -4.12 -32.59 21.13
CA SER A 16 -2.84 -31.95 20.84
C SER A 16 -2.80 -30.63 21.61
N ARG A 17 -2.13 -30.64 22.76
CA ARG A 17 -1.75 -29.42 23.48
C ARG A 17 -0.76 -28.67 22.60
N LEU A 18 -1.28 -27.79 21.74
CA LEU A 18 -0.49 -26.75 21.09
C LEU A 18 0.05 -25.84 22.20
N ALA A 19 1.25 -26.14 22.66
CA ALA A 19 2.02 -25.22 23.47
C ALA A 19 2.21 -23.95 22.64
N LYS A 20 1.60 -22.85 23.10
CA LYS A 20 1.88 -21.50 22.62
C LYS A 20 3.39 -21.32 22.75
N ARG A 21 4.12 -21.29 21.62
CA ARG A 21 5.55 -20.97 21.64
C ARG A 21 5.69 -19.63 22.37
N ALA A 22 6.57 -19.58 23.35
CA ALA A 22 6.93 -18.33 23.98
C ALA A 22 7.61 -17.47 22.90
N ASP A 23 6.90 -16.46 22.42
CA ASP A 23 7.43 -15.50 21.46
C ASP A 23 8.57 -14.74 22.14
N ASP A 24 9.75 -14.74 21.51
CA ASP A 24 10.87 -13.91 21.92
C ASP A 24 10.46 -12.44 21.75
N PRO A 25 10.32 -11.66 22.84
CA PRO A 25 9.86 -10.27 22.77
C PRO A 25 10.84 -9.35 22.04
N THR A 26 12.07 -9.80 21.74
CA THR A 26 13.05 -9.06 20.95
C THR A 26 12.87 -9.24 19.44
N ASN A 27 12.14 -10.27 19.01
CA ASN A 27 11.85 -10.51 17.60
C ASN A 27 10.68 -9.64 17.12
N ILE A 28 10.98 -8.38 16.79
CA ILE A 28 9.98 -7.42 16.30
C ILE A 28 9.36 -7.83 14.96
N THR A 29 9.96 -8.77 14.22
CA THR A 29 9.47 -9.20 12.90
C THR A 29 8.28 -10.15 12.96
N LEU A 30 7.89 -10.61 14.15
CA LEU A 30 6.72 -11.47 14.36
C LEU A 30 5.41 -10.79 13.93
N VAL A 31 5.35 -9.45 13.97
CA VAL A 31 4.17 -8.68 13.53
C VAL A 31 4.11 -8.48 12.01
N ILE A 32 5.21 -8.73 11.29
CA ILE A 32 5.21 -8.70 9.83
C ILE A 32 4.44 -9.94 9.36
N PRO A 33 3.39 -9.77 8.52
CA PRO A 33 2.59 -10.89 8.04
C PRO A 33 3.43 -11.89 7.21
N PRO A 34 2.92 -13.09 6.90
CA PRO A 34 3.51 -13.93 5.88
C PRO A 34 3.53 -13.24 4.51
N PRO A 35 4.53 -13.52 3.64
CA PRO A 35 4.56 -12.98 2.28
C PRO A 35 3.40 -13.52 1.44
N SER A 36 2.90 -12.70 0.50
CA SER A 36 1.95 -13.16 -0.51
C SER A 36 2.70 -13.92 -1.60
N LEU A 37 2.36 -15.20 -1.79
CA LEU A 37 3.03 -16.11 -2.71
C LEU A 37 2.06 -16.67 -3.75
N ASN A 38 2.59 -17.00 -4.92
CA ASN A 38 1.93 -17.88 -5.89
C ASN A 38 1.98 -19.35 -5.41
N PRO A 39 1.22 -20.26 -6.04
CA PRO A 39 1.23 -21.68 -5.67
C PRO A 39 2.59 -22.37 -5.75
N ASP A 40 3.50 -21.87 -6.60
CA ASP A 40 4.87 -22.37 -6.77
C ASP A 40 5.87 -21.80 -5.74
N GLY A 41 5.40 -20.99 -4.77
CA GLY A 41 6.23 -20.36 -3.75
C GLY A 41 6.95 -19.09 -4.21
N THR A 42 6.78 -18.70 -5.48
CA THR A 42 7.31 -17.43 -6.00
C THR A 42 6.53 -16.23 -5.47
N ALA A 43 7.17 -15.06 -5.38
CA ALA A 43 6.52 -13.85 -4.90
C ALA A 43 5.31 -13.48 -5.77
N ALA A 44 4.14 -13.23 -5.15
CA ALA A 44 2.93 -12.84 -5.89
C ALA A 44 3.09 -11.50 -6.64
N ALA A 45 2.19 -11.22 -7.58
CA ALA A 45 2.19 -9.96 -8.34
C ALA A 45 2.15 -8.72 -7.43
N ALA A 46 2.83 -7.64 -7.83
CA ALA A 46 2.87 -6.37 -7.11
C ALA A 46 1.52 -5.65 -7.11
N THR A 47 1.08 -5.19 -5.94
CA THR A 47 -0.11 -4.34 -5.80
C THR A 47 0.31 -2.89 -5.91
N LEU A 48 0.26 -2.33 -7.12
CA LEU A 48 0.68 -0.94 -7.36
C LEU A 48 -0.43 0.08 -7.06
N LEU A 49 -1.66 -0.26 -7.42
CA LEU A 49 -2.85 0.58 -7.29
C LEU A 49 -4.02 -0.25 -6.75
N PRO A 50 -4.92 0.36 -5.98
CA PRO A 50 -6.18 -0.28 -5.60
C PRO A 50 -7.19 -0.16 -6.74
N PHE A 51 -8.27 -0.97 -6.66
CA PHE A 51 -9.45 -0.81 -7.51
C PHE A 51 -10.65 -0.38 -6.65
N PRO A 52 -10.71 0.89 -6.23
CA PRO A 52 -11.82 1.38 -5.42
C PRO A 52 -13.12 1.41 -6.24
N SER A 53 -14.18 0.83 -5.70
CA SER A 53 -15.52 0.86 -6.29
C SER A 53 -16.54 1.43 -5.29
N ALA A 54 -17.60 2.05 -5.81
CA ALA A 54 -18.70 2.60 -5.03
C ALA A 54 -18.28 3.49 -3.85
N GLN A 55 -17.18 4.25 -3.99
CA GLN A 55 -16.69 5.12 -2.93
C GLN A 55 -17.57 6.38 -2.84
N PRO A 56 -18.04 6.76 -1.65
CA PRO A 56 -18.85 7.94 -1.49
C PRO A 56 -18.01 9.19 -1.76
N LEU A 57 -18.47 10.01 -2.72
CA LEU A 57 -17.86 11.31 -2.98
C LEU A 57 -18.32 12.33 -1.95
N ARG A 58 -17.35 13.05 -1.38
CA ARG A 58 -17.62 14.19 -0.48
C ARG A 58 -17.18 15.47 -1.17
N LEU A 59 -17.96 16.53 -1.00
CA LEU A 59 -17.55 17.86 -1.43
C LEU A 59 -16.67 18.50 -0.35
N PHE A 60 -15.50 18.96 -0.74
CA PHE A 60 -14.56 19.69 0.10
C PHE A 60 -14.45 21.14 -0.36
N ASN A 61 -14.16 22.03 0.60
CA ASN A 61 -13.81 23.43 0.36
C ASN A 61 -14.83 24.20 -0.50
N ARG A 62 -16.13 24.00 -0.23
CA ARG A 62 -17.23 24.64 -0.98
C ARG A 62 -17.03 26.17 -1.07
N GLY A 63 -17.10 26.69 -2.29
CA GLY A 63 -16.95 28.10 -2.64
C GLY A 63 -15.51 28.60 -2.76
N LYS A 64 -14.51 27.82 -2.34
CA LYS A 64 -13.08 28.19 -2.41
C LYS A 64 -12.46 27.81 -3.75
N SER A 65 -11.24 28.27 -4.01
CA SER A 65 -10.51 28.01 -5.26
C SER A 65 -10.07 26.55 -5.40
N ASP A 66 -10.01 25.83 -4.30
CA ASP A 66 -9.65 24.41 -4.21
C ASP A 66 -10.89 23.54 -3.94
N GLU A 67 -12.07 23.99 -4.37
CA GLU A 67 -13.30 23.20 -4.29
C GLU A 67 -13.19 21.93 -5.15
N HIS A 68 -13.44 20.78 -4.53
CA HIS A 68 -13.40 19.50 -5.20
C HIS A 68 -14.32 18.48 -4.54
N TYR A 69 -14.87 17.57 -5.36
CA TYR A 69 -15.31 16.29 -4.86
C TYR A 69 -14.10 15.38 -4.66
N GLY A 70 -14.12 14.53 -3.65
CA GLY A 70 -13.05 13.57 -3.47
C GLY A 70 -13.41 12.40 -2.59
N PHE A 71 -12.55 11.39 -2.67
CA PHE A 71 -12.51 10.27 -1.75
C PHE A 71 -11.07 9.80 -1.61
N TYR A 72 -10.79 9.02 -0.57
CA TYR A 72 -9.55 8.28 -0.46
C TYR A 72 -9.79 6.90 0.12
N THR A 73 -8.90 5.98 -0.20
CA THR A 73 -8.84 4.65 0.41
C THR A 73 -7.43 4.35 0.88
N TYR A 74 -7.30 3.52 1.91
CA TYR A 74 -6.02 2.96 2.32
C TYR A 74 -5.90 1.53 1.82
N PHE A 75 -4.74 1.21 1.24
CA PHE A 75 -4.41 -0.14 0.79
C PHE A 75 -2.94 -0.45 1.07
N ASP A 76 -2.60 -1.73 1.03
CA ASP A 76 -1.23 -2.16 1.16
C ASP A 76 -0.62 -2.24 -0.24
N ARG A 77 0.23 -1.25 -0.54
CA ARG A 77 0.95 -1.17 -1.81
C ARG A 77 2.18 -2.06 -1.71
N SER A 78 2.42 -2.90 -2.70
CA SER A 78 3.61 -3.74 -2.73
C SER A 78 4.36 -3.59 -4.05
N ILE A 79 5.69 -3.62 -3.97
CA ILE A 79 6.61 -3.43 -5.08
C ILE A 79 7.77 -4.41 -5.01
N PHE A 80 8.44 -4.59 -6.14
CA PHE A 80 9.70 -5.32 -6.24
C PHE A 80 10.87 -4.34 -6.23
N LEU A 81 11.95 -4.67 -5.52
CA LEU A 81 13.16 -3.85 -5.45
C LEU A 81 14.41 -4.68 -5.72
N LYS A 82 15.41 -4.07 -6.37
CA LYS A 82 16.73 -4.67 -6.58
C LYS A 82 17.53 -4.64 -5.29
N SER A 83 17.53 -3.52 -4.57
CA SER A 83 18.24 -3.36 -3.30
C SER A 83 17.78 -2.10 -2.57
N ILE A 84 17.92 -2.08 -1.25
CA ILE A 84 17.69 -0.89 -0.39
C ILE A 84 18.99 -0.54 0.35
N ASP A 85 20.13 -0.89 -0.23
CA ASP A 85 21.45 -0.58 0.33
C ASP A 85 21.63 0.93 0.48
N SER A 86 22.01 1.36 1.69
CA SER A 86 22.21 2.77 2.04
C SER A 86 23.37 3.43 1.30
N SER A 87 24.29 2.65 0.72
CA SER A 87 25.37 3.15 -0.15
C SER A 87 24.87 3.84 -1.42
N THR A 88 23.63 3.55 -1.85
CA THR A 88 22.98 4.22 -2.98
C THR A 88 22.42 5.61 -2.63
N GLY A 89 22.52 6.01 -1.36
CA GLY A 89 22.01 7.28 -0.85
C GLY A 89 20.51 7.42 -1.03
N ARG A 90 20.03 8.67 -1.05
CA ARG A 90 18.59 8.97 -1.21
C ARG A 90 18.04 8.72 -2.62
N GLY A 91 18.92 8.54 -3.61
CA GLY A 91 18.53 8.23 -4.98
C GLY A 91 18.07 6.77 -5.16
N GLY A 92 18.40 5.90 -4.20
CA GLY A 92 18.12 4.47 -4.28
C GLY A 92 18.93 3.77 -5.39
N ASN A 93 18.68 2.48 -5.55
CA ASN A 93 19.29 1.72 -6.63
C ASN A 93 18.79 2.25 -7.99
N PRO A 94 19.66 2.50 -8.99
CA PRO A 94 19.25 2.94 -10.32
C PRO A 94 18.16 2.07 -10.96
N ALA A 95 18.21 0.75 -10.74
CA ALA A 95 17.23 -0.22 -11.25
C ALA A 95 15.83 -0.06 -10.61
N ASP A 96 15.71 0.65 -9.49
CA ASP A 96 14.48 0.84 -8.74
C ASP A 96 13.85 2.23 -8.94
N THR A 97 14.53 3.14 -9.65
CA THR A 97 14.13 4.56 -9.74
C THR A 97 12.79 4.80 -10.43
N ASN A 98 12.33 3.87 -11.27
CA ASN A 98 11.05 3.96 -11.97
C ASN A 98 9.95 3.15 -11.27
N GLY A 99 9.80 3.32 -9.95
CA GLY A 99 8.75 2.67 -9.17
C GLY A 99 9.05 1.24 -8.75
N GLY A 100 10.31 0.81 -8.85
CA GLY A 100 10.82 -0.50 -8.48
C GLY A 100 11.43 -1.27 -9.64
N SER A 101 11.94 -2.47 -9.32
CA SER A 101 12.53 -3.39 -10.29
C SER A 101 11.48 -4.28 -10.96
N THR A 102 11.86 -4.88 -12.09
CA THR A 102 11.12 -6.04 -12.61
C THR A 102 11.22 -7.21 -11.64
N ARG A 103 10.22 -8.09 -11.67
CA ARG A 103 10.15 -9.27 -10.80
C ARG A 103 11.40 -10.14 -10.91
N ASP A 104 11.88 -10.38 -12.13
CA ASP A 104 13.01 -11.28 -12.40
C ASP A 104 14.36 -10.68 -11.98
N ALA A 105 14.45 -9.34 -11.87
CA ALA A 105 15.65 -8.66 -11.43
C ALA A 105 15.69 -8.42 -9.91
N ALA A 106 14.53 -8.50 -9.24
CA ALA A 106 14.37 -8.10 -7.86
C ALA A 106 14.99 -9.08 -6.87
N THR A 107 15.52 -8.54 -5.77
CA THR A 107 15.98 -9.34 -4.62
C THR A 107 15.10 -9.13 -3.39
N LEU A 108 14.12 -8.22 -3.49
CA LEU A 108 13.26 -7.81 -2.40
C LEU A 108 11.82 -7.65 -2.87
N ARG A 109 10.88 -8.08 -2.00
CA ARG A 109 9.46 -7.78 -2.10
C ARG A 109 9.04 -6.91 -0.92
N CYS A 110 8.70 -5.65 -1.17
CA CYS A 110 8.38 -4.70 -0.11
C CYS A 110 6.93 -4.28 -0.14
N THR A 111 6.37 -4.01 1.05
CA THR A 111 4.99 -3.59 1.25
C THR A 111 4.95 -2.33 2.10
N PHE A 112 4.33 -1.29 1.55
CA PHE A 112 3.96 -0.05 2.21
C PHE A 112 2.50 -0.17 2.67
N THR A 113 2.30 -0.53 3.93
CA THR A 113 0.94 -0.67 4.46
C THR A 113 0.31 0.68 4.70
N GLN A 114 -1.03 0.75 4.61
CA GLN A 114 -1.77 2.01 4.79
C GLN A 114 -1.33 3.11 3.79
N THR A 115 -1.00 2.72 2.55
CA THR A 115 -0.78 3.68 1.46
C THR A 115 -2.11 4.28 1.06
N ARG A 116 -2.15 5.61 0.92
CA ARG A 116 -3.36 6.32 0.56
C ARG A 116 -3.46 6.46 -0.94
N PHE A 117 -4.60 6.08 -1.49
CA PHE A 117 -5.00 6.46 -2.84
C PHE A 117 -6.09 7.53 -2.71
N LEU A 118 -5.76 8.76 -3.11
CA LEU A 118 -6.61 9.94 -3.04
C LEU A 118 -7.04 10.35 -4.44
N VAL A 119 -8.34 10.60 -4.61
CA VAL A 119 -8.93 11.12 -5.84
C VAL A 119 -9.58 12.46 -5.54
N GLN A 120 -9.25 13.45 -6.37
CA GLN A 120 -9.83 14.79 -6.30
C GLN A 120 -10.37 15.16 -7.67
N VAL A 121 -11.63 15.58 -7.71
CA VAL A 121 -12.38 16.05 -8.87
C VAL A 121 -12.68 17.52 -8.66
N TRP A 122 -11.93 18.39 -9.30
CA TRP A 122 -11.97 19.82 -9.08
C TRP A 122 -13.19 20.44 -9.77
N THR A 123 -14.05 21.10 -9.01
CA THR A 123 -15.30 21.69 -9.50
C THR A 123 -15.16 23.17 -9.84
N LYS A 124 -14.19 23.85 -9.23
CA LYS A 124 -13.94 25.28 -9.43
C LYS A 124 -12.51 25.55 -9.90
N SER A 125 -12.17 24.95 -11.03
CA SER A 125 -10.83 25.06 -11.61
C SER A 125 -10.90 25.76 -12.98
N ASN A 126 -10.04 26.76 -13.17
CA ASN A 126 -9.80 27.40 -14.47
C ASN A 126 -8.69 26.68 -15.27
N GLN A 127 -8.23 25.52 -14.78
CA GLN A 127 -7.13 24.77 -15.36
C GLN A 127 -7.54 24.15 -16.69
N ALA A 128 -6.72 24.34 -17.72
CA ALA A 128 -6.93 23.67 -18.99
C ALA A 128 -6.69 22.17 -18.83
N LEU A 129 -7.61 21.36 -19.35
CA LEU A 129 -7.42 19.91 -19.41
C LEU A 129 -6.27 19.58 -20.38
N LEU A 130 -5.54 18.51 -20.09
CA LEU A 130 -4.54 17.97 -21.01
C LEU A 130 -5.22 17.55 -22.31
N ASN A 131 -4.61 17.90 -23.43
CA ASN A 131 -5.10 17.48 -24.73
C ASN A 131 -5.15 15.95 -24.79
N PRO A 132 -6.22 15.37 -25.34
CA PRO A 132 -6.28 13.94 -25.60
C PRO A 132 -5.17 13.55 -26.58
N PRO A 133 -4.69 12.28 -26.56
CA PRO A 133 -3.75 11.78 -27.56
C PRO A 133 -4.28 12.04 -28.98
N GLN A 134 -3.42 12.45 -29.91
CA GLN A 134 -3.79 12.85 -31.28
C GLN A 134 -4.54 11.77 -32.11
N ASN A 135 -4.66 10.54 -31.61
CA ASN A 135 -5.29 9.39 -32.28
C ASN A 135 -6.63 8.95 -31.65
N THR A 136 -7.34 9.81 -30.91
CA THR A 136 -8.67 9.48 -30.40
C THR A 136 -9.76 9.94 -31.39
N THR A 137 -10.64 9.02 -31.81
CA THR A 137 -11.75 9.35 -32.72
C THR A 137 -12.78 10.28 -32.05
N GLU A 138 -13.55 11.03 -32.83
CA GLU A 138 -14.63 11.91 -32.34
C GLU A 138 -15.65 11.18 -31.45
N GLU A 139 -15.81 9.85 -31.60
CA GLU A 139 -16.70 9.08 -30.74
C GLU A 139 -16.24 8.99 -29.28
N ALA A 140 -14.94 9.13 -28.99
CA ALA A 140 -14.41 9.13 -27.62
C ALA A 140 -14.96 10.29 -26.76
N PHE A 141 -15.50 11.33 -27.40
CA PHE A 141 -16.06 12.54 -26.78
C PHE A 141 -17.59 12.55 -26.71
N LYS A 142 -18.29 11.55 -27.27
CA LYS A 142 -19.75 11.46 -27.16
C LYS A 142 -20.12 11.08 -25.73
N ARG A 143 -20.94 11.90 -25.06
CA ARG A 143 -21.45 11.59 -23.71
C ARG A 143 -22.12 10.22 -23.70
N PRO A 144 -21.82 9.37 -22.70
CA PRO A 144 -21.19 9.74 -21.43
C PRO A 144 -19.63 9.69 -21.38
N GLY A 145 -18.91 9.89 -22.49
CA GLY A 145 -17.44 10.05 -22.54
C GLY A 145 -16.87 11.42 -22.12
N THR A 146 -15.55 11.41 -21.84
CA THR A 146 -14.62 12.45 -21.31
C THR A 146 -15.13 13.30 -20.13
N PHE A 147 -14.83 12.85 -18.91
CA PHE A 147 -15.12 13.55 -17.66
C PHE A 147 -14.62 15.01 -17.68
N PRO A 148 -15.49 16.02 -17.61
CA PRO A 148 -15.15 17.41 -17.95
C PRO A 148 -14.43 18.17 -16.82
N TYR A 149 -14.17 17.49 -15.71
CA TYR A 149 -13.54 18.09 -14.54
C TYR A 149 -12.05 17.76 -14.51
N PRO A 150 -11.20 18.70 -14.09
CA PRO A 150 -9.84 18.38 -13.72
C PRO A 150 -9.85 17.35 -12.59
N VAL A 151 -9.01 16.33 -12.71
CA VAL A 151 -8.86 15.22 -11.79
C VAL A 151 -7.41 15.07 -11.41
N THR A 152 -7.19 14.81 -10.13
CA THR A 152 -5.89 14.45 -9.58
C THR A 152 -6.00 13.11 -8.87
N PHE A 153 -5.11 12.18 -9.21
CA PHE A 153 -4.88 10.94 -8.46
C PHE A 153 -3.57 11.07 -7.71
N THR A 154 -3.59 10.81 -6.40
CA THR A 154 -2.39 10.86 -5.57
C THR A 154 -2.21 9.54 -4.83
N LEU A 155 -1.02 8.97 -4.95
CA LEU A 155 -0.51 7.95 -4.04
C LEU A 155 0.45 8.60 -3.06
N ASP A 156 0.15 8.48 -1.77
CA ASP A 156 1.01 9.02 -0.71
C ASP A 156 0.91 8.22 0.60
N ARG A 157 1.62 8.70 1.60
CA ARG A 157 1.67 8.12 2.94
C ARG A 157 0.86 8.91 3.97
N HIS A 158 0.02 9.86 3.59
CA HIS A 158 -0.69 10.68 4.57
C HIS A 158 -1.77 9.87 5.28
N GLY A 159 -1.93 10.09 6.58
CA GLY A 159 -2.99 9.47 7.39
C GLY A 159 -2.85 7.95 7.56
N GLY A 160 -3.97 7.29 7.80
CA GLY A 160 -4.04 5.84 8.05
C GLY A 160 -3.94 5.51 9.53
N ASP A 161 -3.95 4.21 9.83
CA ASP A 161 -3.82 3.68 11.19
C ASP A 161 -2.34 3.60 11.60
N VAL A 162 -1.95 4.38 12.60
CA VAL A 162 -0.58 4.47 13.13
C VAL A 162 -0.01 3.09 13.46
N ALA A 163 -0.81 2.21 14.08
CA ALA A 163 -0.34 0.91 14.54
C ALA A 163 -0.08 -0.06 13.38
N LYS A 164 -0.76 0.15 12.25
CA LYS A 164 -0.63 -0.69 11.04
C LYS A 164 0.38 -0.14 10.05
N LYS A 165 0.72 1.15 10.14
CA LYS A 165 1.45 1.89 9.12
C LYS A 165 2.96 1.63 9.18
N ASN A 166 3.40 0.72 8.32
CA ASN A 166 4.77 0.24 8.26
C ASN A 166 5.25 0.12 6.82
N LEU A 167 6.56 0.02 6.67
CA LEU A 167 7.21 -0.47 5.47
C LEU A 167 8.04 -1.69 5.89
N PHE A 168 7.78 -2.82 5.26
CA PHE A 168 8.54 -4.04 5.48
C PHE A 168 8.85 -4.73 4.16
N CYS A 169 9.87 -5.57 4.18
CA CYS A 169 10.37 -6.27 3.00
C CYS A 169 10.65 -7.73 3.32
N TYR A 170 10.53 -8.57 2.28
CA TYR A 170 10.98 -9.95 2.26
C TYR A 170 12.14 -10.09 1.29
N LYS A 171 13.16 -10.85 1.68
CA LYS A 171 14.22 -11.30 0.78
C LYS A 171 13.66 -12.32 -0.21
N MET A 172 14.03 -12.15 -1.47
CA MET A 172 13.73 -13.08 -2.56
C MET A 172 14.98 -13.86 -2.92
N GLU A 173 14.80 -15.15 -3.19
CA GLU A 173 15.83 -16.01 -3.76
C GLU A 173 16.00 -15.71 -5.26
N SER A 174 17.09 -16.22 -5.85
CA SER A 174 17.40 -15.98 -7.27
C SER A 174 16.38 -16.54 -8.26
N ASP A 175 15.57 -17.52 -7.83
CA ASP A 175 14.47 -18.10 -8.61
C ASP A 175 13.14 -17.37 -8.40
N GLY A 176 13.13 -16.27 -7.64
CA GLY A 176 11.95 -15.47 -7.33
C GLY A 176 11.08 -16.02 -6.19
N THR A 177 11.49 -17.13 -5.55
CA THR A 177 10.83 -17.65 -4.34
C THR A 177 11.11 -16.80 -3.11
N ILE A 178 10.22 -16.88 -2.12
CA ILE A 178 10.42 -16.26 -0.81
C ILE A 178 10.27 -17.34 0.25
N VAL A 179 11.35 -17.59 0.98
CA VAL A 179 11.31 -18.49 2.14
C VAL A 179 10.78 -17.71 3.35
N ASN A 180 9.60 -18.09 3.83
CA ASN A 180 8.93 -17.46 4.99
C ASN A 180 9.62 -17.82 6.32
N LYS A 181 10.75 -17.15 6.60
CA LYS A 181 11.52 -17.24 7.85
C LYS A 181 11.77 -15.83 8.38
N ASP A 182 11.88 -15.69 9.70
CA ASP A 182 12.10 -14.40 10.35
C ASP A 182 13.37 -13.68 9.86
N ALA A 183 14.46 -14.41 9.57
CA ALA A 183 15.70 -13.85 9.01
C ALA A 183 15.55 -13.24 7.59
N ASN A 184 14.44 -13.54 6.91
CA ASN A 184 14.15 -13.09 5.56
C ASN A 184 13.15 -11.95 5.51
N LYS A 185 12.61 -11.50 6.64
CA LYS A 185 11.70 -10.36 6.71
C LYS A 185 12.26 -9.28 7.64
N PHE A 186 12.07 -8.02 7.27
CA PHE A 186 12.58 -6.90 8.04
C PHE A 186 11.73 -5.64 7.81
N PHE A 187 11.70 -4.77 8.82
CA PHE A 187 11.19 -3.42 8.64
C PHE A 187 12.21 -2.56 7.93
N GLN A 188 11.74 -1.71 7.03
CA GLN A 188 12.55 -0.72 6.38
C GLN A 188 12.07 0.67 6.79
N PHE A 189 13.02 1.53 7.16
CA PHE A 189 12.71 2.92 7.46
C PHE A 189 12.39 3.68 6.18
N GLU A 190 11.31 4.46 6.24
CA GLU A 190 10.81 5.28 5.14
C GLU A 190 11.17 6.75 5.41
N ASP A 191 11.90 7.40 4.49
CA ASP A 191 12.12 8.85 4.54
C ASP A 191 10.85 9.58 4.06
N ARG A 192 9.90 9.76 4.98
CA ARG A 192 8.62 10.45 4.71
C ARG A 192 8.77 11.96 4.56
N GLY A 193 9.95 12.52 4.79
CA GLY A 193 10.26 13.93 4.53
C GLY A 193 10.92 14.15 3.16
N PHE A 194 11.24 13.09 2.41
CA PHE A 194 11.98 13.22 1.17
C PHE A 194 11.30 14.17 0.17
N GLY A 195 12.05 15.13 -0.39
CA GLY A 195 11.53 16.07 -1.40
C GLY A 195 10.51 17.11 -0.88
N GLY A 196 10.31 17.25 0.42
CA GLY A 196 9.38 18.24 0.97
C GLY A 196 9.42 18.34 2.50
N ASN A 197 8.29 18.74 3.10
CA ASN A 197 8.17 18.85 4.56
C ASN A 197 7.27 17.73 5.10
N LEU A 198 7.73 17.07 6.17
CA LEU A 198 6.92 16.11 6.92
C LEU A 198 6.22 16.83 8.08
N VAL A 199 4.90 16.67 8.17
CA VAL A 199 4.07 17.22 9.24
C VAL A 199 3.45 16.07 10.04
N ASN A 200 3.64 16.10 11.37
CA ASN A 200 3.14 15.08 12.30
C ASN A 200 3.52 13.64 11.89
N GLY A 201 4.81 13.42 11.64
CA GLY A 201 5.35 12.12 11.29
C GLY A 201 5.17 11.10 12.41
N THR A 202 4.84 9.85 12.07
CA THR A 202 4.63 8.82 13.11
C THR A 202 5.92 8.43 13.82
N GLN A 203 7.09 8.42 13.17
CA GLN A 203 8.43 8.23 13.76
C GLN A 203 8.53 7.17 14.88
N GLY A 204 7.76 6.07 14.83
CA GLY A 204 7.75 5.04 15.88
C GLY A 204 6.94 5.38 17.14
N ARG A 205 6.14 6.46 17.14
CA ARG A 205 5.17 6.76 18.20
C ARG A 205 4.04 5.73 18.17
N PRO A 206 3.78 4.99 19.26
CA PRO A 206 2.73 3.96 19.29
C PRO A 206 1.32 4.56 19.20
N ASN A 207 1.18 5.84 19.58
CA ASN A 207 -0.06 6.58 19.56
C ASN A 207 0.19 7.96 18.96
N ALA A 208 -0.49 8.29 17.87
CA ALA A 208 -0.56 9.65 17.36
C ALA A 208 -1.96 10.22 17.59
N LYS A 209 -2.02 11.49 18.00
CA LYS A 209 -3.28 12.24 18.09
C LYS A 209 -3.44 13.08 16.82
N GLY A 210 -4.58 12.96 16.15
CA GLY A 210 -4.89 13.71 14.93
C GLY A 210 -4.29 13.11 13.64
N PRO A 211 -4.37 13.84 12.52
CA PRO A 211 -3.85 13.41 11.22
C PRO A 211 -2.33 13.24 11.24
N ILE A 212 -1.83 12.14 10.67
CA ILE A 212 -0.40 11.80 10.67
C ILE A 212 0.22 11.89 9.28
N ASP A 213 1.56 11.95 9.25
CA ASP A 213 2.38 11.86 8.03
C ASP A 213 1.90 12.81 6.93
N GLY A 214 1.46 14.01 7.31
CA GLY A 214 1.02 15.05 6.39
C GLY A 214 2.20 15.87 5.84
N GLY A 215 1.87 16.99 5.20
CA GLY A 215 2.86 17.89 4.61
C GLY A 215 2.99 17.71 3.10
N THR A 216 4.20 17.90 2.57
CA THR A 216 4.50 17.84 1.13
C THR A 216 5.61 16.85 0.78
N GLY A 217 6.27 16.27 1.78
CA GLY A 217 7.37 15.33 1.61
C GLY A 217 6.92 13.88 1.43
N GLY A 218 7.93 13.02 1.25
CA GLY A 218 7.79 11.58 1.09
C GLY A 218 7.56 11.15 -0.36
N CYS A 219 7.41 9.85 -0.54
CA CYS A 219 7.08 9.26 -1.84
C CYS A 219 5.64 9.62 -2.23
N ARG A 220 5.48 10.71 -2.99
CA ARG A 220 4.22 11.16 -3.56
C ARG A 220 4.22 10.96 -5.07
N CYS A 221 3.37 10.07 -5.56
CA CYS A 221 3.11 9.96 -6.99
C CYS A 221 1.77 10.66 -7.28
N LYS A 222 1.82 11.77 -8.03
CA LYS A 222 0.66 12.53 -8.47
C LYS A 222 0.50 12.36 -9.97
N TRP A 223 -0.70 12.01 -10.42
CA TRP A 223 -1.11 12.13 -11.81
C TRP A 223 -2.27 13.11 -11.91
N GLN A 224 -2.33 13.85 -13.00
CA GLN A 224 -3.43 14.76 -13.28
C GLN A 224 -3.74 14.85 -14.78
N ASN A 225 -4.99 15.14 -15.12
CA ASN A 225 -5.44 15.37 -16.50
C ASN A 225 -5.54 16.85 -16.87
N TRP A 226 -4.76 17.73 -16.23
CA TRP A 226 -4.78 19.18 -16.46
C TRP A 226 -3.37 19.78 -16.32
N VAL A 227 -3.16 20.96 -16.91
CA VAL A 227 -1.88 21.68 -16.90
C VAL A 227 -1.67 22.35 -15.54
N ASP A 228 -0.56 22.09 -14.83
CA ASP A 228 -0.29 22.68 -13.50
C ASP A 228 -0.22 24.22 -13.51
#